data_AF-A0A9E7PKX5-F1
#
_entry.id   AF-A0A9E7PKX5-F1
#
_cell.length_a   1.000
_cell.length_b   1.000
_cell.length_c   1.000
_cell.angle_alpha   90.00
_cell.angle_beta   90.00
_cell.angle_gamma   90.00
#
_symmetry.space_group_name_H-M   'P 1'
#
loop_
_entity.id
_entity.type
_entity.pdbx_description
1 polymer ?
#
loop_
_entity_poly.entity_id
_entity_poly.type
_entity_poly.pdbx_seq_one_letter_code
_entity_poly.pdbx_strand_id
1 'polypeptide(L)'
;MGWVGTLSYSQKKIIKLLDLELTQSQIAKRLNLSRQYVCKFVRKLLEKGLIEQSEKTPTAYNCMYNLIPQLKRQIEAHTKEVQFSACRVHNVRLKYPVTVSGDIALDKKKTGYLLSWEMRGGTRHKFCIEGTAGRPDITIDVHPNSLVAYPDAGQTVYAESIEASKALIISAIREAVSEFIEQQNRFGTEIEVHNPSVAGKLISKIHYGFNFRTGGIADEQTTIEGFWNDNSPTKNGEKGYSEFETENKAAATALDSAVIAISEAYRILGRNPFHVIYDELMEIKQELFNRKDGGIS
;
A
#
# COMPACT_ATOMS: atom_id res chain seq x y z
N MET A 1 11.62 15.20 28.08
CA MET A 1 11.95 14.87 26.68
C MET A 1 11.91 13.35 26.51
N GLY A 2 11.12 12.84 25.56
CA GLY A 2 11.01 11.39 25.34
C GLY A 2 12.25 10.84 24.62
N TRP A 3 12.74 9.67 25.04
CA TRP A 3 13.90 8.99 24.44
C TRP A 3 13.74 8.70 22.93
N VAL A 4 12.51 8.69 22.40
CA VAL A 4 12.26 8.54 20.96
C VAL A 4 12.95 9.65 20.13
N GLY A 5 13.10 10.85 20.69
CA GLY A 5 13.83 11.95 20.02
C GLY A 5 15.32 11.68 19.83
N THR A 6 15.91 10.73 20.58
CA THR A 6 17.33 10.37 20.46
C THR A 6 17.57 9.19 19.51
N LEU A 7 16.50 8.61 18.95
CA LEU A 7 16.60 7.53 17.98
C LEU A 7 17.10 8.03 16.62
N SER A 8 17.90 7.19 15.96
CA SER A 8 18.29 7.45 14.57
C SER A 8 17.08 7.37 13.64
N TYR A 9 17.20 8.00 12.47
CA TYR A 9 16.17 7.96 11.44
C TYR A 9 15.77 6.53 11.04
N SER A 10 16.75 5.63 10.89
CA SER A 10 16.50 4.21 10.59
C SER A 10 15.76 3.49 11.72
N GLN A 11 16.07 3.80 12.99
CA GLN A 11 15.36 3.23 14.14
C GLN A 11 13.91 3.71 14.21
N LYS A 12 13.67 5.00 13.97
CA LYS A 12 12.33 5.58 13.85
C LYS A 12 11.54 4.90 12.72
N LYS A 13 12.16 4.67 11.57
CA LYS A 13 11.57 3.92 10.44
C LYS A 13 11.23 2.48 10.80
N ILE A 14 12.11 1.76 11.51
CA ILE A 14 11.82 0.40 11.97
C ILE A 14 10.54 0.40 12.82
N ILE A 15 10.40 1.31 13.77
CA ILE A 15 9.22 1.37 14.65
C ILE A 15 7.95 1.69 13.86
N LYS A 16 8.01 2.63 12.92
CA LYS A 16 6.88 2.94 12.01
C LYS A 16 6.46 1.74 11.17
N LEU A 17 7.42 0.96 10.65
CA LEU A 17 7.12 -0.23 9.87
C LEU A 17 6.59 -1.40 10.72
N LEU A 18 6.98 -1.49 12.00
CA LEU A 18 6.37 -2.43 12.93
C LEU A 18 4.88 -2.12 13.18
N ASP A 19 4.52 -0.83 13.28
CA ASP A 19 3.12 -0.39 13.43
C ASP A 19 2.26 -0.71 12.19
N LEU A 20 2.91 -0.98 11.05
CA LEU A 20 2.28 -1.46 9.82
C LEU A 20 2.27 -2.99 9.71
N GLU A 21 2.50 -3.70 10.83
CA GLU A 21 2.48 -5.16 10.93
C GLU A 21 3.56 -5.88 10.08
N LEU A 22 4.66 -5.20 9.71
CA LEU A 22 5.78 -5.85 9.00
C LEU A 22 6.69 -6.65 9.95
N THR A 23 7.16 -7.82 9.50
CA THR A 23 8.13 -8.63 10.24
C THR A 23 9.54 -8.07 10.15
N GLN A 24 10.42 -8.47 11.08
CA GLN A 24 11.82 -8.01 11.13
C GLN A 24 12.59 -8.25 9.82
N SER A 25 12.39 -9.42 9.20
CA SER A 25 13.01 -9.75 7.91
C SER A 25 12.52 -8.81 6.81
N GLN A 26 11.23 -8.46 6.86
CA GLN A 26 10.62 -7.57 5.89
C GLN A 26 11.18 -6.15 6.01
N ILE A 27 11.24 -5.64 7.25
CA ILE A 27 11.81 -4.33 7.57
C ILE A 27 13.28 -4.25 7.16
N ALA A 28 14.08 -5.30 7.43
CA ALA A 28 15.51 -5.32 7.10
C ALA A 28 15.76 -5.15 5.60
N LYS A 29 15.10 -5.94 4.75
CA LYS A 29 15.24 -5.81 3.30
C LYS A 29 14.74 -4.45 2.81
N ARG A 30 13.59 -4.00 3.31
CA ARG A 30 12.95 -2.73 2.90
C ARG A 30 13.81 -1.50 3.20
N LEU A 31 14.50 -1.49 4.33
CA LEU A 31 15.38 -0.40 4.72
C LEU A 31 16.84 -0.59 4.24
N ASN A 32 17.12 -1.66 3.50
CA ASN A 32 18.47 -2.09 3.14
C ASN A 32 19.42 -2.16 4.36
N LEU A 33 18.93 -2.76 5.46
CA LEU A 33 19.66 -2.96 6.70
C LEU A 33 19.93 -4.45 6.93
N SER A 34 20.94 -4.75 7.75
CA SER A 34 21.16 -6.14 8.15
C SER A 34 20.01 -6.63 9.05
N ARG A 35 19.56 -7.86 8.82
CA ARG A 35 18.52 -8.49 9.66
C ARG A 35 18.92 -8.50 11.14
N GLN A 36 20.20 -8.75 11.41
CA GLN A 36 20.73 -8.75 12.78
C GLN A 36 20.57 -7.38 13.47
N TYR A 37 20.78 -6.28 12.75
CA TYR A 37 20.57 -4.93 13.29
C TYR A 37 19.10 -4.73 13.69
N VAL A 38 18.17 -5.07 12.81
CA VAL A 38 16.72 -4.95 13.08
C VAL A 38 16.34 -5.83 14.27
N CYS A 39 16.72 -7.12 14.28
CA CYS A 39 16.41 -8.03 15.39
C CYS A 39 16.97 -7.54 16.73
N LYS A 40 18.21 -7.03 16.77
CA LYS A 40 18.81 -6.46 18.00
C LYS A 40 18.00 -5.26 18.49
N PHE A 41 17.55 -4.40 17.59
CA PHE A 41 16.76 -3.24 17.97
C PHE A 41 15.36 -3.62 18.47
N VAL A 42 14.66 -4.51 17.77
CA VAL A 42 13.33 -5.00 18.17
C VAL A 42 13.38 -5.73 19.52
N ARG A 43 14.43 -6.52 19.77
CA ARG A 43 14.63 -7.16 21.09
C ARG A 43 14.71 -6.14 22.22
N LYS A 44 15.45 -5.04 22.02
CA LYS A 44 15.53 -3.95 23.02
C LYS A 44 14.17 -3.29 23.27
N LEU A 45 13.31 -3.20 22.26
CA LEU A 45 11.95 -2.67 22.42
C LEU A 45 11.08 -3.63 23.25
N LEU A 46 11.17 -4.94 23.00
CA LEU A 46 10.49 -5.98 23.78
C LEU A 46 10.96 -6.00 25.24
N GLU A 47 12.27 -6.01 25.48
CA GLU A 47 12.87 -6.01 26.83
C GLU A 47 12.43 -4.79 27.66
N LYS A 48 12.13 -3.67 26.98
CA LYS A 48 11.63 -2.44 27.60
C LYS A 48 10.10 -2.38 27.70
N GLY A 49 9.39 -3.42 27.26
CA GLY A 49 7.93 -3.47 27.26
C GLY A 49 7.28 -2.43 26.34
N LEU A 50 7.99 -1.97 25.31
CA LEU A 50 7.51 -0.91 24.40
C LEU A 50 6.75 -1.45 23.18
N ILE A 51 6.93 -2.73 22.92
CA ILE A 51 6.18 -3.50 21.92
C ILE A 51 5.85 -4.85 22.53
N GLU A 52 4.84 -5.50 21.99
CA GLU A 52 4.43 -6.85 22.33
C GLU A 52 4.27 -7.68 21.06
N GLN A 53 4.38 -8.99 21.16
CA GLN A 53 4.16 -9.87 20.02
C GLN A 53 2.67 -9.85 19.65
N SER A 54 2.36 -9.66 18.37
CA SER A 54 0.98 -9.65 17.87
C SER A 54 0.40 -11.07 17.85
N GLU A 55 -0.87 -11.20 18.23
CA GLU A 55 -1.63 -12.46 18.12
C GLU A 55 -1.73 -12.96 16.68
N LYS A 56 -1.61 -12.05 15.69
CA LYS A 56 -1.59 -12.39 14.26
C LYS A 56 -0.28 -13.00 13.80
N THR A 57 0.68 -13.25 14.69
CA THR A 57 1.97 -13.81 14.33
C THR A 57 1.80 -15.17 13.65
N PRO A 58 2.17 -15.31 12.36
CA PRO A 58 1.98 -16.57 11.64
C PRO A 58 2.92 -17.68 12.13
N THR A 59 4.17 -17.34 12.48
CA THR A 59 5.16 -18.29 13.02
C THR A 59 6.15 -17.60 13.95
N ALA A 60 6.84 -18.38 14.80
CA ALA A 60 7.90 -17.87 15.67
C ALA A 60 9.08 -17.21 14.93
N TYR A 61 9.26 -17.50 13.63
CA TYR A 61 10.30 -16.90 12.80
C TYR A 61 9.86 -15.62 12.09
N ASN A 62 8.54 -15.42 11.95
CA ASN A 62 7.90 -14.29 11.28
C ASN A 62 7.01 -13.51 12.27
N CYS A 63 7.58 -13.17 13.43
CA CYS A 63 6.84 -12.41 14.45
C CYS A 63 6.43 -11.04 13.94
N MET A 64 5.15 -10.74 14.14
CA MET A 64 4.57 -9.41 14.03
C MET A 64 4.48 -8.82 15.44
N TYR A 65 4.46 -7.49 15.54
CA TYR A 65 4.49 -6.81 16.84
C TYR A 65 3.47 -5.68 16.87
N ASN A 66 2.84 -5.51 18.03
CA ASN A 66 2.00 -4.35 18.32
C ASN A 66 2.81 -3.34 19.13
N LEU A 67 2.66 -2.06 18.83
CA LEU A 67 3.23 -0.99 19.64
C LEU A 67 2.32 -0.70 20.82
N ILE A 68 2.89 -0.52 22.02
CA ILE A 68 2.07 -0.06 23.15
C ILE A 68 1.57 1.38 22.87
N PRO A 69 0.39 1.77 23.39
CA PRO A 69 -0.20 3.09 23.13
C PRO A 69 0.71 4.27 23.50
N GLN A 70 1.59 4.09 24.49
CA GLN A 70 2.56 5.11 24.88
C GLN A 70 3.65 5.31 23.83
N LEU A 71 4.24 4.23 23.29
CA LEU A 71 5.24 4.31 22.24
C LEU A 71 4.64 4.91 20.96
N LYS A 72 3.42 4.49 20.61
CA LYS A 72 2.70 5.01 19.44
C LYS A 72 2.57 6.54 19.48
N ARG A 73 2.09 7.08 20.61
CA ARG A 73 2.02 8.54 20.84
C ARG A 73 3.39 9.23 20.77
N GLN A 74 4.44 8.62 21.32
CA GLN A 74 5.78 9.21 21.30
C GLN A 74 6.38 9.24 19.89
N ILE A 75 6.21 8.18 19.12
CA ILE A 75 6.67 8.08 17.73
C ILE A 75 5.93 9.09 16.86
N GLU A 76 4.60 9.14 16.96
CA GLU A 76 3.79 10.15 16.26
C GLU A 76 4.23 11.58 16.55
N ALA A 77 4.70 11.87 17.77
CA ALA A 77 5.18 13.19 18.14
C ALA A 77 6.62 13.50 17.66
N HIS A 78 7.48 12.50 17.46
CA HIS A 78 8.94 12.69 17.26
C HIS A 78 9.49 12.15 15.93
N THR A 79 8.65 11.58 15.06
CA THR A 79 9.06 11.05 13.75
C THR A 79 8.32 11.77 12.62
N LYS A 80 8.27 13.10 12.68
CA LYS A 80 7.64 13.92 11.64
C LYS A 80 8.31 13.73 10.28
N GLU A 81 9.61 13.45 10.26
CA GLU A 81 10.37 13.20 9.03
C GLU A 81 10.14 11.83 8.38
N VAL A 82 9.39 10.92 9.03
CA VAL A 82 9.06 9.59 8.49
C VAL A 82 7.57 9.54 8.19
N GLN A 83 7.21 9.94 6.97
CA GLN A 83 5.84 9.90 6.47
C GLN A 83 5.75 8.90 5.31
N PHE A 84 4.64 8.17 5.27
CA PHE A 84 4.26 7.35 4.14
C PHE A 84 3.09 8.02 3.43
N SER A 85 3.07 7.89 2.11
CA SER A 85 1.95 8.29 1.28
C SER A 85 0.68 7.54 1.74
N ALA A 86 -0.42 8.27 1.88
CA ALA A 86 -1.75 7.72 2.08
C ALA A 86 -2.34 7.20 0.76
N CYS A 87 -1.77 7.63 -0.36
CA CYS A 87 -2.13 7.18 -1.69
C CYS A 87 -1.72 5.73 -1.95
N ARG A 88 -2.66 4.95 -2.46
CA ARG A 88 -2.43 3.63 -3.04
C ARG A 88 -2.22 3.77 -4.54
N VAL A 89 -1.28 3.01 -5.10
CA VAL A 89 -1.00 2.99 -6.54
C VAL A 89 -1.61 1.72 -7.15
N HIS A 90 -2.59 1.90 -8.02
CA HIS A 90 -3.42 0.81 -8.55
C HIS A 90 -3.12 0.48 -10.00
N ASN A 91 -3.60 -0.70 -10.40
CA ASN A 91 -3.64 -1.15 -11.78
C ASN A 91 -2.27 -1.08 -12.48
N VAL A 92 -1.18 -1.42 -11.79
CA VAL A 92 0.15 -1.55 -12.39
C VAL A 92 0.25 -2.94 -13.02
N ARG A 93 0.16 -3.04 -14.35
CA ARG A 93 0.23 -4.32 -15.07
C ARG A 93 1.32 -4.29 -16.13
N LEU A 94 2.27 -5.21 -16.03
CA LEU A 94 3.35 -5.35 -17.00
C LEU A 94 3.12 -6.59 -17.88
N LYS A 95 3.23 -6.41 -19.19
CA LYS A 95 3.16 -7.49 -20.18
C LYS A 95 4.54 -7.80 -20.74
N TYR A 96 4.87 -9.08 -20.79
CA TYR A 96 6.12 -9.62 -21.30
C TYR A 96 5.80 -10.53 -22.48
N PRO A 97 6.22 -10.21 -23.72
CA PRO A 97 6.14 -11.16 -24.81
C PRO A 97 7.12 -12.31 -24.58
N VAL A 98 6.66 -13.55 -24.71
CA VAL A 98 7.46 -14.75 -24.44
C VAL A 98 7.27 -15.86 -25.47
N THR A 99 8.26 -16.73 -25.62
CA THR A 99 8.11 -18.08 -26.15
C THR A 99 8.13 -19.05 -24.97
N VAL A 100 7.23 -20.03 -24.99
CA VAL A 100 7.21 -21.13 -24.03
C VAL A 100 7.48 -22.42 -24.78
N SER A 101 8.49 -23.16 -24.34
CA SER A 101 8.82 -24.50 -24.84
C SER A 101 8.62 -25.52 -23.72
N GLY A 102 7.78 -26.53 -23.97
CA GLY A 102 7.37 -27.51 -22.96
C GLY A 102 6.06 -27.14 -22.25
N ASP A 103 5.60 -28.02 -21.36
CA ASP A 103 4.35 -27.85 -20.63
C ASP A 103 4.56 -26.95 -19.41
N ILE A 104 3.65 -26.01 -19.16
CA ILE A 104 3.66 -25.18 -17.95
C ILE A 104 3.43 -26.07 -16.71
N ALA A 105 4.27 -25.95 -15.68
CA ALA A 105 4.14 -26.68 -14.44
C ALA A 105 3.02 -26.11 -13.53
N LEU A 106 2.02 -26.93 -13.22
CA LEU A 106 0.79 -26.54 -12.50
C LEU A 106 0.72 -27.00 -11.03
N ASP A 107 1.86 -27.34 -10.41
CA ASP A 107 1.88 -27.76 -8.99
C ASP A 107 1.58 -26.57 -8.07
N LYS A 108 0.36 -26.52 -7.53
CA LYS A 108 -0.11 -25.45 -6.62
C LYS A 108 0.84 -25.15 -5.47
N LYS A 109 1.49 -26.16 -4.88
CA LYS A 109 2.36 -25.96 -3.71
C LYS A 109 3.75 -25.45 -4.10
N LYS A 110 4.23 -25.78 -5.30
CA LYS A 110 5.61 -25.49 -5.72
C LYS A 110 5.73 -24.28 -6.63
N THR A 111 4.71 -23.99 -7.43
CA THR A 111 4.75 -22.92 -8.45
C THR A 111 3.77 -21.79 -8.15
N GLY A 112 2.94 -21.91 -7.10
CA GLY A 112 1.90 -20.93 -6.79
C GLY A 112 0.71 -20.97 -7.77
N TYR A 113 0.52 -22.09 -8.47
CA TYR A 113 -0.59 -22.27 -9.42
C TYR A 113 -1.96 -22.12 -8.76
N LEU A 114 -2.83 -21.32 -9.37
CA LEU A 114 -4.19 -21.06 -8.89
C LEU A 114 -5.24 -21.74 -9.75
N LEU A 115 -5.29 -21.44 -11.05
CA LEU A 115 -6.33 -21.94 -11.96
C LEU A 115 -5.92 -21.85 -13.43
N SER A 116 -6.73 -22.49 -14.29
CA SER A 116 -6.63 -22.40 -15.75
C SER A 116 -7.98 -22.13 -16.39
N TRP A 117 -7.95 -21.50 -17.55
CA TRP A 117 -9.15 -21.21 -18.33
C TRP A 117 -8.84 -21.21 -19.83
N GLU A 118 -9.81 -21.67 -20.61
CA GLU A 118 -9.71 -21.73 -22.06
C GLU A 118 -10.03 -20.38 -22.70
N MET A 119 -9.26 -20.03 -23.73
CA MET A 119 -9.46 -18.82 -24.51
C MET A 119 -9.12 -19.03 -25.98
N ARG A 120 -9.58 -18.11 -26.83
CA ARG A 120 -9.15 -18.08 -28.23
C ARG A 120 -7.62 -17.94 -28.28
N GLY A 121 -6.97 -18.94 -28.88
CA GLY A 121 -5.51 -19.00 -29.03
C GLY A 121 -4.78 -19.88 -28.03
N GLY A 122 -5.48 -20.51 -27.07
CA GLY A 122 -4.92 -21.53 -26.17
C GLY A 122 -5.33 -21.33 -24.71
N THR A 123 -4.98 -22.32 -23.88
CA THR A 123 -5.19 -22.31 -22.44
C THR A 123 -4.37 -21.20 -21.77
N ARG A 124 -4.94 -20.58 -20.75
CA ARG A 124 -4.23 -19.65 -19.87
C ARG A 124 -4.14 -20.22 -18.47
N HIS A 125 -3.11 -19.79 -17.75
CA HIS A 125 -2.85 -20.23 -16.39
C HIS A 125 -2.61 -19.01 -15.50
N LYS A 126 -3.06 -19.09 -14.25
CA LYS A 126 -2.91 -18.04 -13.25
C LYS A 126 -2.06 -18.56 -12.10
N PHE A 127 -1.07 -17.76 -11.72
CA PHE A 127 -0.16 -18.04 -10.63
C PHE A 127 -0.13 -16.86 -9.67
N CYS A 128 0.20 -17.12 -8.40
CA CYS A 128 0.51 -16.09 -7.43
C CYS A 128 1.89 -16.37 -6.84
N ILE A 129 2.80 -15.41 -6.98
CA ILE A 129 4.12 -15.42 -6.35
C ILE A 129 4.01 -14.59 -5.08
N GLU A 130 4.18 -15.24 -3.93
CA GLU A 130 4.11 -14.59 -2.63
C GLU A 130 5.21 -13.52 -2.50
N GLY A 131 4.79 -12.31 -2.14
CA GLY A 131 5.67 -11.19 -1.90
C GLY A 131 6.49 -11.43 -0.63
N THR A 132 7.79 -11.17 -0.72
CA THR A 132 8.62 -11.10 0.49
C THR A 132 8.87 -9.66 0.89
N ALA A 133 8.99 -9.41 2.18
CA ALA A 133 9.52 -8.14 2.68
C ALA A 133 8.70 -6.86 2.52
N GLY A 134 7.38 -6.92 2.74
CA GLY A 134 6.51 -5.75 2.57
C GLY A 134 6.42 -5.33 1.10
N ARG A 135 6.74 -6.25 0.20
CA ARG A 135 6.39 -6.21 -1.21
C ARG A 135 5.05 -6.91 -1.38
N PRO A 136 4.24 -6.49 -2.37
CA PRO A 136 2.99 -7.15 -2.65
C PRO A 136 3.25 -8.56 -3.23
N ASP A 137 2.30 -9.46 -3.01
CA ASP A 137 2.15 -10.66 -3.80
C ASP A 137 1.87 -10.28 -5.25
N ILE A 138 2.47 -11.01 -6.17
CA ILE A 138 2.36 -10.73 -7.61
C ILE A 138 1.61 -11.88 -8.26
N THR A 139 0.49 -11.54 -8.87
CA THR A 139 -0.23 -12.44 -9.76
C THR A 139 0.44 -12.43 -11.15
N ILE A 140 0.60 -13.60 -11.74
CA ILE A 140 1.10 -13.79 -13.11
C ILE A 140 0.07 -14.61 -13.89
N ASP A 141 -0.51 -13.99 -14.92
CA ASP A 141 -1.31 -14.65 -15.92
C ASP A 141 -0.40 -15.08 -17.09
N VAL A 142 -0.27 -16.38 -17.30
CA VAL A 142 0.47 -16.99 -18.41
C VAL A 142 -0.48 -17.16 -19.59
N HIS A 143 -0.20 -16.46 -20.67
CA HIS A 143 -0.88 -16.61 -21.95
C HIS A 143 0.05 -17.34 -22.93
N PRO A 144 -0.48 -17.90 -24.03
CA PRO A 144 0.31 -18.65 -25.01
C PRO A 144 1.59 -17.94 -25.48
N ASN A 145 1.53 -16.61 -25.70
CA ASN A 145 2.65 -15.82 -26.23
C ASN A 145 3.04 -14.64 -25.32
N SER A 146 2.55 -14.60 -24.08
CA SER A 146 2.89 -13.50 -23.17
C SER A 146 2.64 -13.82 -21.71
N LEU A 147 3.41 -13.23 -20.81
CA LEU A 147 3.07 -13.12 -19.39
C LEU A 147 2.45 -11.76 -19.12
N VAL A 148 1.46 -11.71 -18.23
CA VAL A 148 0.92 -10.46 -17.67
C VAL A 148 1.02 -10.54 -16.16
N ALA A 149 1.77 -9.63 -15.56
CA ALA A 149 2.05 -9.64 -14.12
C ALA A 149 1.60 -8.34 -13.44
N TYR A 150 1.03 -8.45 -12.25
CA TYR A 150 0.42 -7.35 -11.49
C TYR A 150 0.34 -7.67 -9.99
N PRO A 151 0.35 -6.67 -9.10
CA PRO A 151 0.13 -6.91 -7.67
C PRO A 151 -1.26 -7.48 -7.44
N ASP A 152 -1.39 -8.42 -6.50
CA ASP A 152 -2.67 -9.01 -6.16
C ASP A 152 -3.65 -7.95 -5.59
N ALA A 153 -4.94 -8.20 -5.75
CA ALA A 153 -5.98 -7.24 -5.40
C ALA A 153 -6.01 -6.96 -3.89
N GLY A 154 -6.35 -5.72 -3.51
CA GLY A 154 -6.54 -5.34 -2.10
C GLY A 154 -5.26 -5.08 -1.33
N GLN A 155 -4.08 -5.37 -1.88
CA GLN A 155 -2.82 -5.14 -1.18
C GLN A 155 -2.44 -3.66 -1.16
N THR A 156 -1.80 -3.22 -0.07
CA THR A 156 -1.32 -1.84 0.09
C THR A 156 0.19 -1.81 0.15
N VAL A 157 0.80 -1.09 -0.80
CA VAL A 157 2.25 -0.85 -0.81
C VAL A 157 2.55 0.50 -0.20
N TYR A 158 2.89 0.50 1.08
CA TYR A 158 3.36 1.69 1.76
C TYR A 158 4.67 2.17 1.12
N ALA A 159 4.85 3.47 0.95
CA ALA A 159 6.11 4.11 0.53
C ALA A 159 6.10 5.59 0.90
N GLU A 160 7.24 6.27 0.84
CA GLU A 160 7.34 7.70 1.22
C GLU A 160 6.68 8.65 0.23
N SER A 161 6.49 8.21 -1.02
CA SER A 161 5.77 8.94 -2.04
C SER A 161 5.07 7.99 -3.00
N ILE A 162 4.16 8.54 -3.81
CA ILE A 162 3.48 7.85 -4.90
C ILE A 162 4.50 7.23 -5.89
N GLU A 163 5.55 7.97 -6.23
CA GLU A 163 6.62 7.50 -7.12
C GLU A 163 7.39 6.33 -6.52
N ALA A 164 7.74 6.43 -5.23
CA ALA A 164 8.42 5.36 -4.52
C ALA A 164 7.54 4.10 -4.46
N SER A 165 6.23 4.24 -4.20
CA SER A 165 5.29 3.12 -4.20
C SER A 165 5.21 2.46 -5.58
N LYS A 166 5.05 3.27 -6.64
CA LYS A 166 5.05 2.78 -8.03
C LYS A 166 6.35 2.05 -8.38
N ALA A 167 7.50 2.60 -8.01
CA ALA A 167 8.81 1.99 -8.27
C ALA A 167 8.95 0.64 -7.55
N LEU A 168 8.49 0.56 -6.29
CA LEU A 168 8.47 -0.68 -5.52
C LEU A 168 7.58 -1.74 -6.16
N ILE A 169 6.38 -1.39 -6.59
CA ILE A 169 5.46 -2.32 -7.28
C ILE A 169 6.10 -2.84 -8.57
N ILE A 170 6.65 -1.96 -9.40
CA ILE A 170 7.31 -2.35 -10.65
C ILE A 170 8.50 -3.28 -10.39
N SER A 171 9.31 -2.98 -9.37
CA SER A 171 10.44 -3.83 -8.97
C SER A 171 9.95 -5.21 -8.49
N ALA A 172 8.89 -5.25 -7.69
CA ALA A 172 8.30 -6.50 -7.21
C ALA A 172 7.77 -7.36 -8.35
N ILE A 173 7.07 -6.76 -9.33
CA ILE A 173 6.60 -7.48 -10.52
C ILE A 173 7.77 -8.11 -11.28
N ARG A 174 8.85 -7.34 -11.50
CA ARG A 174 10.02 -7.82 -12.27
C ARG A 174 10.70 -8.99 -11.57
N GLU A 175 10.91 -8.88 -10.25
CA GLU A 175 11.51 -9.96 -9.47
C GLU A 175 10.63 -11.21 -9.47
N ALA A 176 9.31 -11.07 -9.30
CA ALA A 176 8.37 -12.18 -9.34
C ALA A 176 8.34 -12.88 -10.70
N VAL A 177 8.43 -12.12 -11.81
CA VAL A 177 8.52 -12.71 -13.16
C VAL A 177 9.82 -13.48 -13.34
N SER A 178 10.95 -12.94 -12.91
CA SER A 178 12.24 -13.65 -12.94
C SER A 178 12.20 -14.93 -12.12
N GLU A 179 11.65 -14.86 -10.90
CA GLU A 179 11.48 -16.02 -10.03
C GLU A 179 10.57 -17.08 -10.65
N PHE A 180 9.43 -16.67 -11.23
CA PHE A 180 8.51 -17.57 -11.92
C PHE A 180 9.19 -18.30 -13.08
N ILE A 181 9.94 -17.59 -13.93
CA ILE A 181 10.67 -18.20 -15.05
C ILE A 181 11.70 -19.21 -14.53
N GLU A 182 12.47 -18.85 -13.51
CA GLU A 182 13.44 -19.77 -12.91
C GLU A 182 12.77 -21.02 -12.32
N GLN A 183 11.63 -20.85 -11.65
CA GLN A 183 10.84 -21.97 -11.12
C GLN A 183 10.36 -22.89 -12.23
N GLN A 184 9.77 -22.35 -13.31
CA GLN A 184 9.28 -23.14 -14.45
C GLN A 184 10.41 -23.87 -15.17
N ASN A 185 11.57 -23.23 -15.37
CA ASN A 185 12.76 -23.85 -15.95
C ASN A 185 13.22 -25.08 -15.16
N ARG A 186 13.11 -25.05 -13.81
CA ARG A 186 13.44 -26.21 -12.96
C ARG A 186 12.49 -27.40 -13.14
N PHE A 187 11.29 -27.16 -13.68
CA PHE A 187 10.32 -28.20 -14.03
C PHE A 187 10.39 -28.63 -15.50
N GLY A 188 11.38 -28.15 -16.26
CA GLY A 188 11.58 -28.52 -17.67
C GLY A 188 10.79 -27.66 -18.65
N THR A 189 10.17 -26.57 -18.19
CA THR A 189 9.48 -25.58 -19.03
C THR A 189 10.42 -24.43 -19.33
N GLU A 190 10.84 -24.25 -20.58
CA GLU A 190 11.71 -23.15 -20.95
C GLU A 190 10.88 -21.93 -21.37
N ILE A 191 11.09 -20.79 -20.70
CA ILE A 191 10.40 -19.53 -21.00
C ILE A 191 11.43 -18.47 -21.42
N GLU A 192 11.37 -18.06 -22.68
CA GLU A 192 12.23 -17.01 -23.24
C GLU A 192 11.47 -15.68 -23.36
N VAL A 193 11.99 -14.60 -22.79
CA VAL A 193 11.43 -13.25 -22.93
C VAL A 193 12.04 -12.55 -24.14
N HIS A 194 11.23 -12.19 -25.13
CA HIS A 194 11.68 -11.75 -26.48
C HIS A 194 12.44 -10.42 -26.51
N ASN A 195 12.54 -9.71 -25.38
CA ASN A 195 13.39 -8.54 -25.24
C ASN A 195 13.75 -8.33 -23.76
N PRO A 196 14.86 -8.94 -23.29
CA PRO A 196 15.25 -8.86 -21.88
C PRO A 196 15.53 -7.43 -21.40
N SER A 197 15.88 -6.52 -22.32
CA SER A 197 16.10 -5.11 -22.00
C SER A 197 14.81 -4.34 -21.73
N VAL A 198 13.67 -4.85 -22.21
CA VAL A 198 12.34 -4.32 -21.91
C VAL A 198 11.84 -5.03 -20.66
N ALA A 199 11.96 -4.34 -19.53
CA ALA A 199 11.55 -4.83 -18.22
C ALA A 199 10.01 -4.80 -18.03
N GLY A 200 9.30 -5.39 -18.99
CA GLY A 200 7.84 -5.41 -19.15
C GLY A 200 7.30 -4.13 -19.78
N LYS A 201 6.31 -4.26 -20.67
CA LYS A 201 5.53 -3.13 -21.19
C LYS A 201 4.36 -2.85 -20.25
N LEU A 202 4.23 -1.62 -19.75
CA LEU A 202 3.02 -1.19 -19.03
C LEU A 202 1.82 -1.22 -19.98
N ILE A 203 0.81 -2.02 -19.67
CA ILE A 203 -0.40 -2.20 -20.52
C ILE A 203 -1.67 -1.63 -19.91
N SER A 204 -1.57 -1.00 -18.75
CA SER A 204 -2.68 -0.48 -17.99
C SER A 204 -2.50 1.01 -17.70
N LYS A 205 -3.63 1.68 -17.50
CA LYS A 205 -3.66 3.03 -16.96
C LYS A 205 -3.58 2.94 -15.44
N ILE A 206 -2.49 3.44 -14.90
CA ILE A 206 -2.27 3.54 -13.45
C ILE A 206 -3.20 4.63 -12.91
N HIS A 207 -3.90 4.33 -11.83
CA HIS A 207 -4.65 5.31 -11.05
C HIS A 207 -4.22 5.27 -9.58
N TYR A 208 -4.63 6.29 -8.85
CA TYR A 208 -4.16 6.65 -7.53
C TYR A 208 -5.35 6.71 -6.59
N GLY A 209 -5.43 5.78 -5.64
CA GLY A 209 -6.57 5.57 -4.76
C GLY A 209 -6.34 6.06 -3.34
N PHE A 210 -7.40 6.52 -2.68
CA PHE A 210 -7.42 6.95 -1.30
C PHE A 210 -8.65 6.39 -0.60
N ASN A 211 -8.46 5.60 0.45
CA ASN A 211 -9.56 5.04 1.21
C ASN A 211 -10.04 6.04 2.26
N PHE A 212 -11.34 6.33 2.23
CA PHE A 212 -12.02 7.16 3.22
C PHE A 212 -13.16 6.38 3.86
N ARG A 213 -13.44 6.68 5.12
CA ARG A 213 -14.64 6.14 5.80
C ARG A 213 -15.87 6.79 5.18
N THR A 214 -16.90 5.99 4.86
CA THR A 214 -18.17 6.47 4.30
C THR A 214 -18.87 7.41 5.29
N GLY A 215 -19.49 8.48 4.77
CA GLY A 215 -20.02 9.61 5.52
C GLY A 215 -19.27 10.90 5.21
N GLY A 216 -19.95 11.90 4.62
CA GLY A 216 -19.39 13.22 4.30
C GLY A 216 -18.67 13.24 2.95
N ILE A 217 -17.33 13.43 2.95
CA ILE A 217 -16.55 13.53 1.70
C ILE A 217 -16.65 12.25 0.85
N ALA A 218 -16.96 11.12 1.49
CA ALA A 218 -17.06 9.81 0.86
C ALA A 218 -18.48 9.37 0.42
N ASP A 219 -19.46 10.27 0.52
CA ASP A 219 -20.82 9.96 0.06
C ASP A 219 -20.89 9.97 -1.48
N GLU A 220 -21.79 9.18 -2.08
CA GLU A 220 -21.94 9.06 -3.54
C GLU A 220 -22.20 10.40 -4.24
N GLN A 221 -22.65 11.41 -3.50
CA GLN A 221 -22.95 12.76 -3.99
C GLN A 221 -21.76 13.73 -3.88
N THR A 222 -20.70 13.38 -3.14
CA THR A 222 -19.55 14.26 -3.00
C THR A 222 -18.58 14.04 -4.15
N THR A 223 -18.43 15.07 -4.99
CA THR A 223 -17.51 15.06 -6.12
C THR A 223 -16.29 15.94 -5.81
N ILE A 224 -15.10 15.33 -5.76
CA ILE A 224 -13.84 16.07 -5.85
C ILE A 224 -13.48 16.15 -7.33
N GLU A 225 -13.26 17.36 -7.85
CA GLU A 225 -12.93 17.55 -9.26
C GLU A 225 -11.70 16.72 -9.66
N GLY A 226 -11.83 15.94 -10.74
CA GLY A 226 -10.77 15.07 -11.24
C GLY A 226 -10.60 13.74 -10.49
N PHE A 227 -11.49 13.43 -9.53
CA PHE A 227 -11.56 12.14 -8.85
C PHE A 227 -12.89 11.45 -9.12
N TRP A 228 -12.88 10.12 -9.12
CA TRP A 228 -14.10 9.31 -9.05
C TRP A 228 -14.14 8.55 -7.73
N ASN A 229 -15.34 8.32 -7.21
CA ASN A 229 -15.56 7.47 -6.05
C ASN A 229 -15.93 6.08 -6.53
N ASP A 230 -15.20 5.08 -6.06
CA ASP A 230 -15.48 3.68 -6.28
C ASP A 230 -15.74 2.99 -4.92
N ASN A 231 -16.67 2.04 -4.93
CA ASN A 231 -17.02 1.28 -3.72
C ASN A 231 -16.17 0.00 -3.62
N SER A 232 -14.93 -0.02 -4.15
CA SER A 232 -14.07 -1.20 -4.14
C SER A 232 -13.79 -1.72 -2.72
N PRO A 233 -13.54 -0.89 -1.68
CA PRO A 233 -13.29 -1.40 -0.33
C PRO A 233 -14.50 -2.15 0.21
N THR A 234 -15.70 -1.60 0.04
CA THR A 234 -16.95 -2.24 0.46
C THR A 234 -17.18 -3.57 -0.29
N LYS A 235 -16.91 -3.61 -1.62
CA LYS A 235 -17.00 -4.85 -2.42
C LYS A 235 -15.99 -5.91 -1.95
N ASN A 236 -14.84 -5.50 -1.43
CA ASN A 236 -13.79 -6.35 -0.88
C ASN A 236 -14.00 -6.70 0.61
N GLY A 237 -15.14 -6.31 1.21
CA GLY A 237 -15.51 -6.66 2.58
C GLY A 237 -15.21 -5.60 3.64
N GLU A 238 -14.57 -4.48 3.28
CA GLU A 238 -14.34 -3.33 4.16
C GLU A 238 -15.57 -2.42 4.19
N LYS A 239 -16.61 -2.87 4.92
CA LYS A 239 -17.86 -2.10 5.06
C LYS A 239 -17.58 -0.73 5.68
N GLY A 240 -18.23 0.28 5.12
CA GLY A 240 -18.14 1.65 5.63
C GLY A 240 -16.90 2.40 5.15
N TYR A 241 -16.28 1.94 4.06
CA TYR A 241 -15.21 2.63 3.36
C TYR A 241 -15.53 2.75 1.86
N SER A 242 -15.13 3.88 1.27
CA SER A 242 -15.13 4.12 -0.17
C SER A 242 -13.73 4.57 -0.60
N GLU A 243 -13.41 4.41 -1.88
CA GLU A 243 -12.11 4.75 -2.43
C GLU A 243 -12.26 5.88 -3.46
N PHE A 244 -11.51 6.96 -3.26
CA PHE A 244 -11.42 8.05 -4.23
C PHE A 244 -10.20 7.82 -5.09
N GLU A 245 -10.41 7.80 -6.39
CA GLU A 245 -9.38 7.47 -7.35
C GLU A 245 -9.22 8.58 -8.40
N THR A 246 -8.00 8.74 -8.91
CA THR A 246 -7.71 9.62 -10.04
C THR A 246 -6.64 9.02 -10.97
N GLU A 247 -6.73 9.29 -12.28
CA GLU A 247 -5.63 9.02 -13.22
C GLU A 247 -4.60 10.18 -13.22
N ASN A 248 -4.96 11.34 -12.66
CA ASN A 248 -4.11 12.53 -12.62
C ASN A 248 -3.17 12.47 -11.42
N LYS A 249 -1.90 12.15 -11.70
CA LYS A 249 -0.85 12.07 -10.69
C LYS A 249 -0.68 13.38 -9.89
N ALA A 250 -0.77 14.55 -10.54
CA ALA A 250 -0.59 15.82 -9.84
C ALA A 250 -1.72 16.08 -8.85
N ALA A 251 -2.96 15.75 -9.23
CA ALA A 251 -4.11 15.82 -8.34
C ALA A 251 -3.96 14.85 -7.16
N ALA A 252 -3.51 13.61 -7.42
CA ALA A 252 -3.22 12.64 -6.36
C ALA A 252 -2.14 13.13 -5.39
N THR A 253 -1.03 13.67 -5.89
CA THR A 253 0.05 14.23 -5.05
C THR A 253 -0.46 15.39 -4.19
N ALA A 254 -1.31 16.27 -4.73
CA ALA A 254 -1.91 17.36 -3.97
C ALA A 254 -2.82 16.83 -2.84
N LEU A 255 -3.69 15.86 -3.14
CA LEU A 255 -4.56 15.24 -2.14
C LEU A 255 -3.76 14.49 -1.07
N ASP A 256 -2.73 13.73 -1.45
CA ASP A 256 -1.85 13.03 -0.52
C ASP A 256 -1.18 13.99 0.47
N SER A 257 -0.65 15.10 -0.05
CA SER A 257 -0.06 16.17 0.77
C SER A 257 -1.09 16.79 1.71
N ALA A 258 -2.32 17.02 1.23
CA ALA A 258 -3.40 17.57 2.04
C ALA A 258 -3.84 16.61 3.15
N VAL A 259 -4.01 15.32 2.86
CA VAL A 259 -4.38 14.29 3.85
C VAL A 259 -3.32 14.20 4.94
N ILE A 260 -2.04 14.25 4.58
CA ILE A 260 -0.93 14.27 5.53
C ILE A 260 -1.00 15.53 6.41
N ALA A 261 -1.18 16.71 5.81
CA ALA A 261 -1.26 17.97 6.54
C ALA A 261 -2.47 18.03 7.48
N ILE A 262 -3.64 17.55 7.05
CA ILE A 262 -4.87 17.46 7.86
C ILE A 262 -4.66 16.51 9.03
N SER A 263 -4.04 15.35 8.79
CA SER A 263 -3.72 14.38 9.84
C SER A 263 -2.76 15.00 10.87
N GLU A 264 -1.79 15.79 10.43
CA GLU A 264 -0.91 16.53 11.34
C GLU A 264 -1.67 17.62 12.12
N ALA A 265 -2.55 18.38 11.47
CA ALA A 265 -3.35 19.41 12.12
C ALA A 265 -4.30 18.83 13.18
N TYR A 266 -5.01 17.74 12.86
CA TYR A 266 -5.85 17.00 13.81
C TYR A 266 -5.03 16.56 15.04
N ARG A 267 -3.82 16.06 14.80
CA ARG A 267 -2.89 15.64 15.87
C ARG A 267 -2.48 16.80 16.78
N ILE A 268 -2.20 17.98 16.23
CA ILE A 268 -1.80 19.16 17.00
C ILE A 268 -2.98 19.69 17.83
N LEU A 269 -4.16 19.75 17.23
CA LEU A 269 -5.32 20.38 17.85
C LEU A 269 -6.12 19.44 18.76
N GLY A 270 -5.90 18.12 18.67
CA GLY A 270 -6.68 17.11 19.41
C GLY A 270 -8.14 17.03 18.97
N ARG A 271 -8.52 17.73 17.89
CA ARG A 271 -9.87 17.80 17.31
C ARG A 271 -9.76 18.05 15.80
N ASN A 272 -10.85 17.81 15.06
CA ASN A 272 -10.88 18.06 13.62
C ASN A 272 -10.63 19.54 13.33
N PRO A 273 -9.55 19.93 12.61
CA PRO A 273 -9.32 21.33 12.24
C PRO A 273 -10.49 21.89 11.43
N PHE A 274 -11.17 21.04 10.65
CA PHE A 274 -12.34 21.44 9.88
C PHE A 274 -13.58 21.64 10.75
N HIS A 275 -13.65 21.11 11.98
CA HIS A 275 -14.74 21.50 12.90
C HIS A 275 -14.60 22.96 13.30
N VAL A 276 -13.39 23.44 13.58
CA VAL A 276 -13.18 24.86 13.93
C VAL A 276 -13.58 25.76 12.77
N ILE A 277 -13.16 25.42 11.55
CA ILE A 277 -13.51 26.18 10.34
C ILE A 277 -15.01 26.05 10.03
N TYR A 278 -15.60 24.87 10.21
CA TYR A 278 -17.03 24.65 10.01
C TYR A 278 -17.88 25.42 11.02
N ASP A 279 -17.48 25.42 12.30
CA ASP A 279 -18.14 26.18 13.37
C ASP A 279 -18.06 27.68 13.07
N GLU A 280 -16.89 28.20 12.69
CA GLU A 280 -16.71 29.60 12.27
C GLU A 280 -17.56 29.94 11.03
N LEU A 281 -17.61 29.06 10.03
CA LEU A 281 -18.44 29.25 8.83
C LEU A 281 -19.93 29.19 9.15
N MET A 282 -20.35 28.35 10.10
CA MET A 282 -21.73 28.25 10.56
C MET A 282 -22.13 29.46 11.41
N GLU A 283 -21.21 29.99 12.23
CA GLU A 283 -21.39 31.22 13.00
C GLU A 283 -21.53 32.43 12.05
N ILE A 284 -20.67 32.56 11.05
CA ILE A 284 -20.78 33.57 9.98
C ILE A 284 -22.11 33.42 9.23
N LYS A 285 -22.51 32.20 8.87
CA LYS A 285 -23.79 31.94 8.19
C LYS A 285 -24.98 32.36 9.07
N GLN A 286 -24.93 32.09 10.37
CA GLN A 286 -25.98 32.46 11.33
C GLN A 286 -26.06 33.98 11.51
N GLU A 287 -24.92 34.68 11.60
CA GLU A 287 -24.86 36.14 11.65
C GLU A 287 -25.44 36.78 10.38
N LEU A 288 -25.13 36.24 9.20
CA LEU A 288 -25.69 36.69 7.93
C LEU A 288 -27.20 36.43 7.84
N PHE A 289 -27.69 35.35 8.44
CA PHE A 289 -29.13 35.04 8.50
C PHE A 289 -29.87 36.02 9.43
N ASN A 290 -29.35 36.24 10.63
CA ASN A 290 -29.95 37.13 11.62
C ASN A 290 -29.97 38.61 11.15
N ARG A 291 -29.01 39.02 10.29
CA ARG A 291 -29.01 40.35 9.67
C ARG A 291 -30.08 40.53 8.59
N LYS A 292 -30.54 39.46 7.95
CA LYS A 292 -31.65 39.53 6.98
C LYS A 292 -33.01 39.65 7.67
N ASP A 293 -33.15 39.06 8.86
CA ASP A 293 -34.41 39.10 9.62
C ASP A 293 -34.55 40.37 10.48
N GLY A 294 -33.44 41.06 10.79
CA GLY A 294 -33.44 42.36 11.48
C GLY A 294 -33.58 43.59 10.57
N GLY A 295 -33.82 43.39 9.27
CA GLY A 295 -33.85 44.44 8.24
C GLY A 295 -35.25 44.80 7.73
N ILE A 296 -36.31 44.51 8.49
CA ILE A 296 -37.66 45.03 8.24
C ILE A 296 -38.22 45.53 9.57
N SER A 297 -37.88 46.78 9.91
CA SER A 297 -38.69 47.65 10.77
C SER A 297 -38.55 49.07 10.27
#